data_AF-A0A7X8HT33-F1
#
_entry.id   AF-A0A7X8HT33-F1
#
_cell.length_a   1.000
_cell.length_b   1.000
_cell.length_c   1.000
_cell.angle_alpha   90.00
_cell.angle_beta   90.00
_cell.angle_gamma   90.00
#
_symmetry.space_group_name_H-M   'P 1'
#
loop_
_entity.id
_entity.type
_entity.pdbx_description
1 polymer ?
#
loop_
_entity_poly.entity_id
_entity_poly.type
_entity_poly.pdbx_seq_one_letter_code
_entity_poly.pdbx_strand_id
1 'polypeptide(L)'
;MITINSKEVAKDLLDFIYDSPTAFQVTENLSKILKENGFVELRESEEWSLEKNKKYFLRKNDSALIAFRTGNDDPARAGFRLIAAHSDSPAIKIKPAPEISEAGYLKLNTEIYGGPILNTWLDRPLALAGRLSCRGDNPLFTESTLININKPLALIPNLAIHLNPEVNKGIELNRQKELLPLIKMVEEDFEKEGYLLSLLSSESGIPTDRILDFELYLYEYEKGSICGLDEEFISSSRLDNLAMVHAGLKALLKAEKKDATQVLVIFDNEEVGSMTKQGADSPFLANTLERISLSYSYS
;
A
#
# COMPACT_ATOMS: atom_id res chain seq x y z
N MET A 1 10.01 -11.97 31.37
CA MET A 1 10.63 -11.47 30.12
C MET A 1 10.06 -12.30 28.99
N ILE A 2 9.37 -11.69 28.05
CA ILE A 2 8.96 -12.40 26.83
C ILE A 2 10.23 -12.49 25.98
N THR A 3 10.77 -13.69 25.80
CA THR A 3 11.88 -13.90 24.87
C THR A 3 11.31 -13.72 23.46
N ILE A 4 11.54 -12.55 22.86
CA ILE A 4 11.13 -12.29 21.47
C ILE A 4 12.10 -13.05 20.58
N ASN A 5 11.59 -14.02 19.80
CA ASN A 5 12.38 -14.64 18.75
C ASN A 5 12.51 -13.66 17.59
N SER A 6 13.62 -12.93 17.52
CA SER A 6 13.86 -11.90 16.50
C SER A 6 13.74 -12.44 15.07
N LYS A 7 14.10 -13.71 14.83
CA LYS A 7 13.99 -14.33 13.49
C LYS A 7 12.53 -14.58 13.09
N GLU A 8 11.67 -14.94 14.03
CA GLU A 8 10.23 -15.08 13.77
C GLU A 8 9.59 -13.72 13.47
N VAL A 9 9.96 -12.67 14.21
CA VAL A 9 9.48 -11.30 13.95
C VAL A 9 9.93 -10.82 12.57
N ALA A 10 11.17 -11.09 12.18
CA ALA A 10 11.68 -10.74 10.86
C ALA A 10 10.93 -11.48 9.73
N LYS A 11 10.66 -12.78 9.89
CA LYS A 11 9.87 -13.55 8.92
C LYS A 11 8.43 -13.02 8.80
N ASP A 12 7.79 -12.76 9.93
CA ASP A 12 6.44 -12.21 9.97
C ASP A 12 6.37 -10.79 9.38
N LEU A 13 7.43 -9.97 9.50
CA LEU A 13 7.56 -8.71 8.76
C LEU A 13 7.68 -8.92 7.24
N LEU A 14 8.52 -9.86 6.81
CA LEU A 14 8.69 -10.18 5.39
C LEU A 14 7.40 -10.71 4.76
N ASP A 15 6.64 -11.52 5.49
CA ASP A 15 5.32 -12.01 5.09
C ASP A 15 4.34 -10.83 4.96
N PHE A 16 4.29 -9.95 5.97
CA PHE A 16 3.44 -8.76 5.94
C PHE A 16 3.72 -7.85 4.74
N ILE A 17 5.00 -7.60 4.42
CA ILE A 17 5.38 -6.76 3.28
C ILE A 17 5.05 -7.42 1.94
N TYR A 18 5.21 -8.75 1.86
CA TYR A 18 4.92 -9.50 0.64
C TYR A 18 3.43 -9.50 0.31
N ASP A 19 2.58 -9.64 1.33
CA ASP A 19 1.13 -9.61 1.19
C ASP A 19 0.57 -8.18 1.00
N SER A 20 1.42 -7.16 1.11
CA SER A 20 1.04 -5.74 1.06
C SER A 20 1.82 -4.96 -0.03
N PRO A 21 1.60 -5.27 -1.32
CA PRO A 21 2.36 -4.65 -2.42
C PRO A 21 2.07 -3.17 -2.64
N THR A 22 0.89 -2.67 -2.27
CA THR A 22 0.52 -1.25 -2.36
C THR A 22 -0.17 -0.78 -1.09
N ALA A 23 -0.29 0.54 -0.90
CA ALA A 23 -1.03 1.14 0.21
C ALA A 23 -2.45 0.55 0.37
N PHE A 24 -3.11 0.17 -0.73
CA PHE A 24 -4.42 -0.45 -0.68
C PHE A 24 -4.40 -1.85 -0.06
N GLN A 25 -3.43 -2.68 -0.46
CA GLN A 25 -3.27 -4.01 0.13
C GLN A 25 -2.74 -3.94 1.57
N VAL A 26 -1.96 -2.91 1.92
CA VAL A 26 -1.55 -2.65 3.31
C VAL A 26 -2.78 -2.47 4.20
N THR A 27 -3.72 -1.57 3.86
CA THR A 27 -4.90 -1.36 4.70
C THR A 27 -5.83 -2.56 4.74
N GLU A 28 -5.97 -3.30 3.64
CA GLU A 28 -6.78 -4.50 3.60
C GLU A 28 -6.19 -5.61 4.49
N ASN A 29 -4.88 -5.84 4.40
CA ASN A 29 -4.18 -6.79 5.25
C ASN A 29 -4.30 -6.42 6.73
N LEU A 30 -4.07 -5.14 7.07
CA LEU A 30 -4.29 -4.61 8.41
C LEU A 30 -5.73 -4.83 8.89
N SER A 31 -6.71 -4.55 8.05
CA SER A 31 -8.12 -4.71 8.39
C SER A 31 -8.47 -6.15 8.71
N LYS A 32 -7.94 -7.12 7.94
CA LYS A 32 -8.10 -8.55 8.23
C LYS A 32 -7.51 -8.92 9.59
N ILE A 33 -6.24 -8.56 9.82
CA ILE A 33 -5.54 -8.86 11.08
C ILE A 33 -6.27 -8.20 12.28
N LEU A 34 -6.71 -6.95 12.14
CA LEU A 34 -7.43 -6.23 13.19
C LEU A 34 -8.77 -6.90 13.52
N LYS A 35 -9.56 -7.27 12.50
CA LYS A 35 -10.84 -7.99 12.67
C LYS A 35 -10.64 -9.33 13.39
N GLU A 36 -9.64 -10.11 12.98
CA GLU A 36 -9.27 -11.37 13.63
C GLU A 36 -8.88 -11.20 15.10
N ASN A 37 -8.38 -10.01 15.47
CA ASN A 37 -7.99 -9.65 16.84
C ASN A 37 -9.08 -8.86 17.60
N GLY A 38 -10.33 -8.93 17.12
CA GLY A 38 -11.52 -8.42 17.80
C GLY A 38 -11.71 -6.90 17.69
N PHE A 39 -11.08 -6.25 16.71
CA PHE A 39 -11.38 -4.85 16.40
C PHE A 39 -12.67 -4.74 15.57
N VAL A 40 -13.47 -3.72 15.88
CA VAL A 40 -14.71 -3.40 15.15
C VAL A 40 -14.43 -2.31 14.12
N GLU A 41 -14.80 -2.55 12.86
CA GLU A 41 -14.69 -1.55 11.80
C GLU A 41 -15.77 -0.47 11.98
N LEU A 42 -15.36 0.80 11.93
CA LEU A 42 -16.23 1.96 11.97
C LEU A 42 -16.26 2.63 10.60
N ARG A 43 -17.39 3.25 10.27
CA ARG A 43 -17.54 4.11 9.09
C ARG A 43 -17.60 5.57 9.48
N GLU A 44 -16.90 6.43 8.76
CA GLU A 44 -16.91 7.88 9.02
C GLU A 44 -18.31 8.48 8.89
N SER A 45 -19.15 7.95 7.99
CA SER A 45 -20.51 8.40 7.73
C SER A 45 -21.53 8.02 8.78
N GLU A 46 -21.18 7.17 9.75
CA GLU A 46 -22.07 6.64 10.77
C GLU A 46 -21.82 7.31 12.12
N GLU A 47 -22.84 7.32 12.99
CA GLU A 47 -22.67 7.71 14.38
C GLU A 47 -21.87 6.65 15.14
N TRP A 48 -20.99 7.07 16.05
CA TRP A 48 -20.13 6.14 16.79
C TRP A 48 -20.59 5.98 18.24
N SER A 49 -21.01 4.76 18.59
CA SER A 49 -21.22 4.36 19.98
C SER A 49 -19.98 3.64 20.51
N LEU A 50 -19.05 4.41 21.08
CA LEU A 50 -17.78 3.89 21.57
C LEU A 50 -17.90 3.42 23.02
N GLU A 51 -17.40 2.22 23.31
CA GLU A 51 -17.31 1.68 24.67
C GLU A 51 -15.87 1.77 25.18
N LYS A 52 -15.71 1.91 26.50
CA LYS A 52 -14.39 1.94 27.15
C LYS A 52 -13.65 0.61 26.97
N ASN A 53 -12.31 0.67 26.83
CA ASN A 53 -11.42 -0.49 26.69
C ASN A 53 -11.68 -1.40 25.47
N LYS A 54 -12.51 -0.95 24.52
CA LYS A 54 -12.88 -1.67 23.29
C LYS A 54 -12.00 -1.21 22.11
N LYS A 55 -11.95 -2.06 21.10
CA LYS A 55 -11.02 -1.97 19.97
C LYS A 55 -11.78 -1.61 18.71
N TYR A 56 -11.32 -0.60 17.99
CA TYR A 56 -11.98 -0.08 16.80
C TYR A 56 -10.95 0.30 15.74
N PHE A 57 -11.36 0.31 14.49
CA PHE A 57 -10.56 0.89 13.42
C PHE A 57 -11.45 1.46 12.32
N LEU A 58 -10.89 2.33 11.49
CA LEU A 58 -11.54 2.91 10.33
C LEU A 58 -10.53 3.13 9.22
N ARG A 59 -11.03 3.17 7.99
CA ARG A 59 -10.25 3.38 6.78
C ARG A 59 -10.63 4.68 6.08
N LYS A 60 -9.67 5.27 5.38
CA LYS A 60 -9.87 6.39 4.48
C LYS A 60 -9.31 6.05 3.10
N ASN A 61 -10.13 6.20 2.06
CA ASN A 61 -9.76 5.93 0.66
C ASN A 61 -9.20 4.51 0.42
N ASP A 62 -9.44 3.56 1.32
CA ASP A 62 -8.81 2.24 1.33
C ASP A 62 -7.28 2.27 1.34
N SER A 63 -6.63 3.40 1.63
CA SER A 63 -5.16 3.52 1.61
C SER A 63 -4.58 4.06 2.92
N ALA A 64 -5.38 4.72 3.76
CA ALA A 64 -5.03 5.05 5.14
C ALA A 64 -5.94 4.36 6.16
N LEU A 65 -5.43 4.16 7.38
CA LEU A 65 -6.12 3.44 8.45
C LEU A 65 -5.78 4.03 9.81
N ILE A 66 -6.78 4.19 10.66
CA ILE A 66 -6.60 4.46 12.10
C ILE A 66 -7.16 3.28 12.87
N ALA A 67 -6.36 2.67 13.73
CA ALA A 67 -6.78 1.66 14.69
C ALA A 67 -6.57 2.18 16.11
N PHE A 68 -7.51 1.94 17.01
CA PHE A 68 -7.41 2.41 18.38
C PHE A 68 -8.07 1.48 19.39
N ARG A 69 -7.56 1.56 20.61
CA ARG A 69 -8.19 1.01 21.81
C ARG A 69 -8.60 2.18 22.70
N THR A 70 -9.90 2.29 22.97
CA THR A 70 -10.45 3.31 23.85
C THR A 70 -9.90 3.15 25.27
N GLY A 71 -9.52 4.25 25.91
CA GLY A 71 -9.02 4.27 27.28
C GLY A 71 -10.12 4.03 28.33
N ASN A 72 -9.71 3.81 29.58
CA ASN A 72 -10.63 3.73 30.71
C ASN A 72 -11.10 5.11 31.20
N ASP A 73 -10.27 6.13 31.02
CA ASP A 73 -10.54 7.49 31.48
C ASP A 73 -10.78 8.45 30.31
N ASP A 74 -11.30 9.64 30.62
CA ASP A 74 -11.57 10.70 29.65
C ASP A 74 -10.27 11.12 28.93
N PRO A 75 -10.25 11.17 27.58
CA PRO A 75 -9.10 11.65 26.82
C PRO A 75 -8.59 13.04 27.23
N ALA A 76 -9.45 13.93 27.74
CA ALA A 76 -9.05 15.24 28.25
C ALA A 76 -8.13 15.17 29.49
N ARG A 77 -8.20 14.07 30.25
CA ARG A 77 -7.37 13.82 31.45
C ARG A 77 -6.21 12.88 31.16
N ALA A 78 -6.47 11.73 30.51
CA ALA A 78 -5.46 10.70 30.30
C ALA A 78 -4.67 10.87 28.98
N GLY A 79 -5.21 11.65 28.05
CA GLY A 79 -4.64 11.90 26.73
C GLY A 79 -4.69 10.68 25.79
N PHE A 80 -4.00 10.84 24.67
CA PHE A 80 -3.79 9.77 23.68
C PHE A 80 -2.34 9.27 23.73
N ARG A 81 -2.12 8.03 23.28
CA ARG A 81 -0.80 7.47 22.98
C ARG A 81 -0.78 7.09 21.52
N LEU A 82 -0.07 7.87 20.71
CA LEU A 82 -0.11 7.79 19.25
C LEU A 82 1.17 7.14 18.73
N ILE A 83 1.01 6.18 17.81
CA ILE A 83 2.05 5.72 16.91
C ILE A 83 1.60 6.12 15.50
N ALA A 84 2.48 6.78 14.76
CA ALA A 84 2.24 7.17 13.38
C ALA A 84 3.22 6.45 12.44
N ALA A 85 2.70 5.99 11.32
CA ALA A 85 3.45 5.41 10.20
C ALA A 85 2.76 5.79 8.88
N HIS A 86 3.31 5.34 7.76
CA HIS A 86 2.71 5.51 6.44
C HIS A 86 2.66 4.18 5.67
N SER A 87 1.66 4.03 4.81
CA SER A 87 1.36 2.81 4.05
C SER A 87 1.95 2.83 2.64
N ASP A 88 2.33 4.00 2.14
CA ASP A 88 2.87 4.14 0.80
C ASP A 88 4.38 3.93 0.76
N SER A 89 4.89 3.78 -0.46
CA SER A 89 6.32 3.68 -0.71
C SER A 89 6.58 4.23 -2.11
N PRO A 90 7.80 4.68 -2.43
CA PRO A 90 8.13 5.13 -3.76
C PRO A 90 7.91 4.00 -4.76
N ALA A 91 7.23 4.29 -5.86
CA ALA A 91 6.74 3.27 -6.79
C ALA A 91 6.66 3.78 -8.23
N ILE A 92 6.42 2.84 -9.15
CA ILE A 92 6.07 3.14 -10.54
C ILE A 92 4.58 2.85 -10.71
N LYS A 93 3.80 3.92 -10.93
CA LYS A 93 2.34 3.85 -11.11
C LYS A 93 2.00 3.78 -12.61
N ILE A 94 0.98 3.00 -12.95
CA ILE A 94 0.48 2.90 -14.33
C ILE A 94 -0.45 4.08 -14.63
N LYS A 95 -0.25 4.73 -15.78
CA LYS A 95 -1.11 5.84 -16.22
C LYS A 95 -2.45 5.36 -16.77
N PRO A 96 -3.50 6.22 -16.78
CA PRO A 96 -4.84 5.84 -17.27
C PRO A 96 -4.90 5.44 -18.76
N ALA A 97 -3.98 5.94 -19.59
CA ALA A 97 -3.77 5.49 -20.96
C ALA A 97 -2.45 4.68 -21.01
N PRO A 98 -2.49 3.38 -20.69
CA PRO A 98 -1.31 2.63 -20.30
C PRO A 98 -0.58 2.00 -21.49
N GLU A 99 -1.23 1.63 -22.59
CA GLU A 99 -0.56 0.84 -23.62
C GLU A 99 0.31 1.68 -24.58
N ILE A 100 1.59 1.33 -24.70
CA ILE A 100 2.51 1.87 -25.71
C ILE A 100 3.08 0.69 -26.51
N SER A 101 2.87 0.66 -27.82
CA SER A 101 3.47 -0.34 -28.71
C SER A 101 4.64 0.27 -29.46
N GLU A 102 5.83 -0.30 -29.31
CA GLU A 102 7.06 0.20 -29.92
C GLU A 102 8.06 -0.95 -30.13
N ALA A 103 8.69 -0.99 -31.31
CA ALA A 103 9.78 -1.91 -31.63
C ALA A 103 9.48 -3.41 -31.36
N GLY A 104 8.24 -3.86 -31.61
CA GLY A 104 7.83 -5.25 -31.39
C GLY A 104 7.50 -5.60 -29.94
N TYR A 105 7.41 -4.61 -29.05
CA TYR A 105 7.02 -4.79 -27.64
C TYR A 105 5.79 -3.96 -27.27
N LEU A 106 4.98 -4.52 -26.38
CA LEU A 106 3.99 -3.79 -25.61
C LEU A 106 4.61 -3.33 -24.28
N LYS A 107 4.65 -2.02 -24.08
CA LYS A 107 5.11 -1.35 -22.88
C LYS A 107 3.92 -0.74 -22.13
N LEU A 108 4.08 -0.54 -20.82
CA LEU A 108 3.14 0.27 -20.04
C LEU A 108 3.66 1.71 -19.86
N ASN A 109 2.78 2.67 -20.06
CA ASN A 109 2.99 4.08 -19.77
C ASN A 109 2.87 4.30 -18.28
N THR A 110 3.91 4.87 -17.68
CA THR A 110 4.03 4.96 -16.23
C THR A 110 4.30 6.39 -15.76
N GLU A 111 4.05 6.61 -14.49
CA GLU A 111 4.47 7.79 -13.75
C GLU A 111 5.21 7.38 -12.48
N ILE A 112 6.12 8.24 -12.04
CA ILE A 112 6.89 8.03 -10.83
C ILE A 112 6.09 8.57 -9.65
N TYR A 113 5.84 7.69 -8.67
CA TYR A 113 5.23 8.03 -7.40
C TYR A 113 6.32 8.15 -6.34
N GLY A 114 6.41 9.29 -5.67
CA GLY A 114 7.43 9.59 -4.66
C GLY A 114 8.83 9.79 -5.23
N GLY A 115 9.84 9.49 -4.41
CA GLY A 115 11.27 9.63 -4.76
C GLY A 115 12.03 8.31 -4.90
N PRO A 116 11.65 7.38 -5.80
CA PRO A 116 12.32 6.09 -5.90
C PRO A 116 13.73 6.23 -6.46
N ILE A 117 14.62 5.33 -6.03
CA ILE A 117 15.95 5.17 -6.63
C ILE A 117 15.78 4.44 -7.96
N LEU A 118 15.73 5.18 -9.07
CA LEU A 118 15.24 4.68 -10.36
C LEU A 118 16.00 3.46 -10.90
N ASN A 119 17.33 3.43 -10.75
CA ASN A 119 18.17 2.33 -11.25
C ASN A 119 17.89 1.00 -10.54
N THR A 120 17.34 1.01 -9.32
CA THR A 120 17.03 -0.24 -8.62
C THR A 120 15.81 -0.95 -9.19
N TRP A 121 15.01 -0.30 -10.04
CA TRP A 121 13.85 -0.90 -10.70
C TRP A 121 14.19 -1.66 -11.97
N LEU A 122 15.40 -1.49 -12.49
CA LEU A 122 15.86 -2.13 -13.70
C LEU A 122 16.19 -3.62 -13.47
N ASP A 123 15.98 -4.43 -14.49
CA ASP A 123 16.27 -5.87 -14.55
C ASP A 123 15.66 -6.71 -13.41
N ARG A 124 14.53 -6.25 -12.83
CA ARG A 124 13.77 -7.01 -11.84
C ARG A 124 12.48 -7.57 -12.43
N PRO A 125 12.10 -8.80 -12.05
CA PRO A 125 10.74 -9.28 -12.28
C PRO A 125 9.75 -8.45 -11.48
N LEU A 126 8.86 -7.73 -12.17
CA LEU A 126 7.85 -6.88 -11.57
C LEU A 126 6.46 -7.52 -11.72
N ALA A 127 5.69 -7.45 -10.64
CA ALA A 127 4.27 -7.76 -10.59
C ALA A 127 3.44 -6.46 -10.50
N LEU A 128 2.11 -6.60 -10.50
CA LEU A 128 1.18 -5.47 -10.56
C LEU A 128 0.07 -5.63 -9.54
N ALA A 129 -0.14 -4.61 -8.71
CA ALA A 129 -1.21 -4.60 -7.73
C ALA A 129 -1.82 -3.21 -7.59
N GLY A 130 -3.00 -3.15 -6.98
CA GLY A 130 -3.67 -1.90 -6.67
C GLY A 130 -5.18 -2.09 -6.57
N ARG A 131 -5.92 -1.18 -7.22
CA ARG A 131 -7.38 -1.06 -7.05
C ARG A 131 -8.08 -0.75 -8.36
N LEU A 132 -9.24 -1.34 -8.54
CA LEU A 132 -10.17 -1.07 -9.63
C LEU A 132 -11.33 -0.25 -9.10
N SER A 133 -11.69 0.81 -9.83
CA SER A 133 -12.94 1.54 -9.65
C SER A 133 -13.97 0.95 -10.61
N CYS A 134 -15.01 0.35 -10.07
CA CYS A 134 -16.02 -0.38 -10.83
C CYS A 134 -17.38 0.30 -10.72
N ARG A 135 -18.18 0.17 -11.78
CA ARG A 135 -19.58 0.58 -11.77
C ARG A 135 -20.34 -0.33 -10.81
N GLY A 136 -20.86 0.24 -9.72
CA GLY A 136 -21.80 -0.43 -8.82
C GLY A 136 -23.21 -0.49 -9.41
N ASP A 137 -24.13 -1.11 -8.69
CA ASP A 137 -25.54 -1.19 -9.10
C ASP A 137 -26.22 0.19 -9.10
N ASN A 138 -25.75 1.10 -8.23
CA ASN A 138 -26.19 2.49 -8.20
C ASN A 138 -25.20 3.37 -8.97
N PRO A 139 -25.61 4.07 -10.05
CA PRO A 139 -24.71 4.89 -10.86
C PRO A 139 -24.09 6.08 -10.10
N LEU A 140 -24.61 6.45 -8.92
CA LEU A 140 -24.05 7.49 -8.06
C LEU A 140 -22.91 6.99 -7.16
N PHE A 141 -22.73 5.67 -7.04
CA PHE A 141 -21.73 5.07 -6.16
C PHE A 141 -20.88 4.08 -6.94
N THR A 142 -19.57 4.32 -6.98
CA THR A 142 -18.61 3.35 -7.49
C THR A 142 -18.30 2.31 -6.43
N GLU A 143 -18.05 1.08 -6.88
CA GLU A 143 -17.52 0.02 -6.05
C GLU A 143 -16.01 -0.05 -6.23
N SER A 144 -15.30 -0.37 -5.17
CA SER A 144 -13.85 -0.50 -5.22
C SER A 144 -13.45 -1.96 -5.02
N THR A 145 -12.66 -2.50 -5.95
CA THR A 145 -12.17 -3.87 -5.88
C THR A 145 -10.64 -3.88 -5.89
N LEU A 146 -10.03 -4.49 -4.89
CA LEU A 146 -8.58 -4.67 -4.85
C LEU A 146 -8.15 -5.78 -5.80
N ILE A 147 -7.04 -5.58 -6.47
CA ILE A 147 -6.44 -6.56 -7.39
C ILE A 147 -4.95 -6.70 -7.11
N ASN A 148 -4.47 -7.94 -7.16
CA ASN A 148 -3.05 -8.26 -7.13
C ASN A 148 -2.76 -9.38 -8.14
N ILE A 149 -2.16 -9.03 -9.27
CA ILE A 149 -1.66 -9.99 -10.25
C ILE A 149 -0.28 -10.43 -9.76
N ASN A 150 -0.27 -11.39 -8.84
CA ASN A 150 0.94 -11.88 -8.20
C ASN A 150 1.73 -12.84 -9.12
N LYS A 151 2.18 -12.31 -10.26
CA LYS A 151 2.97 -12.99 -11.31
C LYS A 151 4.05 -12.03 -11.82
N PRO A 152 5.26 -12.51 -12.17
CA PRO A 152 6.30 -11.67 -12.76
C PRO A 152 5.94 -11.33 -14.22
N LEU A 153 5.17 -10.26 -14.41
CA LEU A 153 4.55 -9.89 -15.68
C LEU A 153 5.29 -8.77 -16.42
N ALA A 154 6.12 -8.01 -15.72
CA ALA A 154 6.78 -6.82 -16.24
C ALA A 154 8.29 -6.86 -16.00
N LEU A 155 9.04 -6.25 -16.92
CA LEU A 155 10.49 -6.07 -16.82
C LEU A 155 10.87 -4.69 -17.37
N ILE A 156 11.71 -3.93 -16.66
CA ILE A 156 12.33 -2.71 -17.19
C ILE A 156 13.80 -3.04 -17.49
N PRO A 157 14.18 -3.30 -18.75
CA PRO A 157 15.53 -3.78 -19.06
C PRO A 157 16.57 -2.65 -19.01
N ASN A 158 17.78 -2.96 -18.53
CA ASN A 158 18.93 -2.09 -18.74
C ASN A 158 19.35 -2.06 -20.22
N LEU A 159 19.95 -0.93 -20.61
CA LEU A 159 20.72 -0.86 -21.85
C LEU A 159 22.03 -1.62 -21.67
N ALA A 160 22.38 -2.48 -22.64
CA ALA A 160 23.62 -3.24 -22.60
C ALA A 160 24.86 -2.31 -22.47
N ILE A 161 25.82 -2.68 -21.62
CA ILE A 161 27.04 -1.89 -21.38
C ILE A 161 27.85 -1.61 -22.65
N HIS A 162 27.78 -2.49 -23.65
CA HIS A 162 28.44 -2.28 -24.95
C HIS A 162 27.90 -1.06 -25.71
N LEU A 163 26.64 -0.68 -25.47
CA LEU A 163 25.98 0.49 -26.04
C LEU A 163 26.06 1.73 -25.13
N ASN A 164 26.39 1.53 -23.85
CA ASN A 164 26.69 2.59 -22.89
C ASN A 164 27.88 2.22 -21.97
N PRO A 165 29.13 2.33 -22.47
CA PRO A 165 30.31 1.89 -21.72
C PRO A 165 30.57 2.67 -20.44
N GLU A 166 30.02 3.89 -20.34
CA GLU A 166 30.26 4.83 -19.26
C GLU A 166 29.21 4.76 -18.14
N VAL A 167 28.25 3.82 -18.22
CA VAL A 167 27.12 3.70 -17.27
C VAL A 167 27.55 3.64 -15.80
N ASN A 168 28.72 3.04 -15.52
CA ASN A 168 29.26 2.91 -14.17
C ASN A 168 29.80 4.23 -13.58
N LYS A 169 29.93 5.31 -14.37
CA LYS A 169 30.24 6.66 -13.87
C LYS A 169 29.00 7.43 -13.39
N GLY A 170 27.81 6.87 -13.62
CA GLY A 170 26.53 7.49 -13.35
C GLY A 170 25.71 7.64 -14.63
N ILE A 171 24.41 7.38 -14.52
CA ILE A 171 23.44 7.58 -15.58
C ILE A 171 22.23 8.33 -15.01
N GLU A 172 21.77 9.34 -15.75
CA GLU A 172 20.51 9.99 -15.47
C GLU A 172 19.41 9.31 -16.29
N LEU A 173 18.55 8.54 -15.62
CA LEU A 173 17.47 7.81 -16.27
C LEU A 173 16.30 8.75 -16.61
N ASN A 174 15.88 8.76 -17.87
CA ASN A 174 14.70 9.47 -18.32
C ASN A 174 13.42 8.73 -17.88
N ARG A 175 12.71 9.32 -16.91
CA ARG A 175 11.49 8.76 -16.32
C ARG A 175 10.40 8.38 -17.33
N GLN A 176 10.30 9.09 -18.45
CA GLN A 176 9.22 8.90 -19.43
C GLN A 176 9.59 7.96 -20.58
N LYS A 177 10.88 7.66 -20.76
CA LYS A 177 11.38 6.83 -21.87
C LYS A 177 12.01 5.52 -21.42
N GLU A 178 12.76 5.56 -20.33
CA GLU A 178 13.62 4.45 -19.89
C GLU A 178 13.01 3.63 -18.75
N LEU A 179 11.91 4.08 -18.15
CA LEU A 179 11.20 3.37 -17.07
C LEU A 179 9.85 2.80 -17.49
N LEU A 180 9.69 2.56 -18.79
CA LEU A 180 8.50 1.92 -19.35
C LEU A 180 8.69 0.39 -19.31
N PRO A 181 7.96 -0.34 -18.46
CA PRO A 181 8.10 -1.79 -18.37
C PRO A 181 7.58 -2.47 -19.64
N LEU A 182 8.30 -3.51 -20.08
CA LEU A 182 7.87 -4.44 -21.11
C LEU A 182 6.96 -5.49 -20.48
N ILE A 183 5.83 -5.79 -21.10
CA ILE A 183 4.88 -6.82 -20.62
C ILE A 183 4.58 -7.91 -21.64
N LYS A 184 4.84 -7.67 -22.93
CA LYS A 184 4.56 -8.63 -24.00
C LYS A 184 5.34 -8.30 -25.28
N MET A 185 5.67 -9.33 -26.06
CA MET A 185 6.10 -9.19 -27.45
C MET A 185 4.86 -9.16 -28.36
N VAL A 186 4.83 -8.25 -29.33
CA VAL A 186 3.68 -8.06 -30.23
C VAL A 186 4.02 -8.53 -31.64
N GLU A 187 3.07 -9.24 -32.26
CA GLU A 187 3.09 -9.60 -33.69
C GLU A 187 2.39 -8.51 -34.53
N GLU A 188 2.50 -8.56 -35.86
CA GLU A 188 2.03 -7.50 -36.77
C GLU A 188 0.52 -7.18 -36.64
N ASP A 189 -0.31 -8.16 -36.27
CA ASP A 189 -1.77 -8.02 -36.13
C ASP A 189 -2.26 -7.87 -34.68
N PHE A 190 -1.39 -7.43 -33.74
CA PHE A 190 -1.76 -7.34 -32.34
C PHE A 190 -2.66 -6.13 -32.01
N GLU A 191 -3.88 -6.39 -31.55
CA GLU A 191 -4.77 -5.37 -30.98
C GLU A 191 -4.24 -4.93 -29.60
N LYS A 192 -3.63 -3.74 -29.57
CA LYS A 192 -2.99 -3.19 -28.37
C LYS A 192 -3.96 -2.51 -27.41
N GLU A 193 -5.07 -1.98 -27.92
CA GLU A 193 -6.00 -1.18 -27.13
C GLU A 193 -6.81 -2.09 -26.22
N GLY A 194 -6.88 -1.74 -24.94
CA GLY A 194 -7.63 -2.51 -23.95
C GLY A 194 -6.93 -3.80 -23.49
N TYR A 195 -5.69 -4.07 -23.89
CA TYR A 195 -4.98 -5.28 -23.45
C TYR A 195 -4.85 -5.35 -21.92
N LEU A 196 -4.47 -4.25 -21.27
CA LEU A 196 -4.39 -4.22 -19.81
C LEU A 196 -5.79 -4.39 -19.21
N LEU A 197 -6.79 -3.71 -19.76
CA LEU A 197 -8.17 -3.80 -19.27
C LEU A 197 -8.73 -5.24 -19.35
N SER A 198 -8.45 -5.95 -20.44
CA SER A 198 -8.79 -7.36 -20.62
C SER A 198 -8.06 -8.27 -19.63
N LEU A 199 -6.78 -7.99 -19.35
CA LEU A 199 -6.02 -8.71 -18.32
C LEU A 199 -6.65 -8.49 -16.94
N LEU A 200 -6.95 -7.24 -16.57
CA LEU A 200 -7.58 -6.89 -15.29
C LEU A 200 -8.96 -7.54 -15.14
N SER A 201 -9.76 -7.54 -16.20
CA SER A 201 -11.05 -8.23 -16.27
C SER A 201 -10.90 -9.74 -16.03
N SER A 202 -9.95 -10.38 -16.72
CA SER A 202 -9.70 -11.81 -16.56
C SER A 202 -9.21 -12.19 -15.16
N GLU A 203 -8.35 -11.38 -14.54
CA GLU A 203 -7.79 -11.66 -13.21
C GLU A 203 -8.79 -11.31 -12.08
N SER A 204 -9.64 -10.30 -12.27
CA SER A 204 -10.67 -9.92 -11.27
C SER A 204 -11.99 -10.66 -11.41
N GLY A 205 -12.29 -11.20 -12.60
CA GLY A 205 -13.61 -11.69 -12.97
C GLY A 205 -14.64 -10.58 -13.25
N ILE A 206 -14.22 -9.31 -13.28
CA ILE A 206 -15.10 -8.16 -13.51
C ILE A 206 -15.15 -7.85 -15.02
N PRO A 207 -16.33 -7.80 -15.65
CA PRO A 207 -16.46 -7.43 -17.05
C PRO A 207 -15.80 -6.08 -17.38
N THR A 208 -15.16 -5.98 -18.55
CA THR A 208 -14.40 -4.79 -18.95
C THR A 208 -15.25 -3.52 -18.98
N ASP A 209 -16.53 -3.62 -19.35
CA ASP A 209 -17.49 -2.52 -19.40
C ASP A 209 -17.95 -2.03 -18.01
N ARG A 210 -17.66 -2.81 -16.95
CA ARG A 210 -17.88 -2.41 -15.56
C ARG A 210 -16.65 -1.77 -14.91
N ILE A 211 -15.45 -1.95 -15.47
CA ILE A 211 -14.23 -1.30 -14.96
C ILE A 211 -14.22 0.13 -15.51
N LEU A 212 -14.30 1.12 -14.61
CA LEU A 212 -14.34 2.54 -14.96
C LEU A 212 -12.93 3.14 -15.01
N ASP A 213 -12.10 2.79 -14.03
CA ASP A 213 -10.73 3.27 -13.89
C ASP A 213 -9.94 2.34 -12.97
N PHE A 214 -8.62 2.54 -12.88
CA PHE A 214 -7.74 1.78 -12.01
C PHE A 214 -6.62 2.64 -11.42
N GLU A 215 -6.13 2.22 -10.26
CA GLU A 215 -4.91 2.73 -9.65
C GLU A 215 -3.98 1.55 -9.43
N LEU A 216 -2.97 1.39 -10.28
CA LEU A 216 -2.09 0.22 -10.29
C LEU A 216 -0.64 0.64 -10.15
N TYR A 217 0.10 -0.14 -9.37
CA TYR A 217 1.51 0.08 -9.07
C TYR A 217 2.29 -1.19 -9.38
N LEU A 218 3.44 -1.00 -10.01
CA LEU A 218 4.43 -2.06 -10.14
C LEU A 218 5.09 -2.30 -8.79
N TYR A 219 5.39 -3.56 -8.49
CA TYR A 219 6.16 -3.94 -7.33
C TYR A 219 7.07 -5.12 -7.65
N GLU A 220 8.15 -5.28 -6.90
CA GLU A 220 9.05 -6.44 -7.03
C GLU A 220 8.30 -7.73 -6.70
N TYR A 221 8.30 -8.68 -7.64
CA TYR A 221 7.61 -9.96 -7.45
C TYR A 221 8.28 -10.84 -6.37
N GLU A 222 9.60 -10.74 -6.25
CA GLU A 222 10.35 -11.55 -5.30
C GLU A 222 10.07 -11.14 -3.86
N LYS A 223 9.97 -12.15 -3.00
CA LYS A 223 9.81 -11.93 -1.56
C LYS A 223 11.15 -11.53 -0.95
N GLY A 224 11.11 -10.60 0.00
CA GLY A 224 12.27 -10.24 0.79
C GLY A 224 12.85 -11.43 1.57
N SER A 225 14.11 -11.30 1.99
CA SER A 225 14.88 -12.36 2.64
C SER A 225 15.60 -11.87 3.88
N ILE A 226 15.95 -12.81 4.76
CA ILE A 226 16.93 -12.61 5.81
C ILE A 226 18.29 -12.98 5.22
N CYS A 227 19.30 -12.12 5.36
CA CYS A 227 20.62 -12.30 4.78
C CYS A 227 21.74 -11.95 5.78
N GLY A 228 23.00 -12.13 5.38
CA GLY A 228 24.17 -12.07 6.26
C GLY A 228 24.66 -13.46 6.66
N LEU A 229 25.94 -13.57 7.05
CA LEU A 229 26.55 -14.85 7.41
C LEU A 229 25.84 -15.50 8.61
N ASP A 230 25.37 -14.66 9.54
CA ASP A 230 24.68 -15.08 10.75
C ASP A 230 23.16 -14.80 10.72
N GLU A 231 22.60 -14.54 9.53
CA GLU A 231 21.18 -14.17 9.33
C GLU A 231 20.78 -12.89 10.10
N GLU A 232 21.62 -11.86 10.02
CA GLU A 232 21.54 -10.64 10.83
C GLU A 232 20.86 -9.44 10.13
N PHE A 233 20.62 -9.53 8.82
CA PHE A 233 20.04 -8.45 8.00
C PHE A 233 18.70 -8.86 7.39
N ILE A 234 17.84 -7.86 7.13
CA ILE A 234 16.60 -8.01 6.38
C ILE A 234 16.74 -7.23 5.07
N SER A 235 16.50 -7.89 3.94
CA SER A 235 16.47 -7.29 2.61
C SER A 235 15.07 -7.43 2.04
N SER A 236 14.35 -6.32 1.91
CA SER A 236 13.00 -6.29 1.35
C SER A 236 12.72 -4.93 0.72
N SER A 237 11.87 -4.92 -0.32
CA SER A 237 11.23 -3.69 -0.78
C SER A 237 10.28 -3.15 0.29
N ARG A 238 9.96 -1.85 0.25
CA ARG A 238 8.94 -1.19 1.10
C ARG A 238 9.18 -1.29 2.62
N LEU A 239 10.42 -1.54 3.06
CA LEU A 239 10.76 -1.46 4.49
C LEU A 239 10.42 -0.07 5.05
N ASP A 240 10.76 0.96 4.28
CA ASP A 240 10.20 2.30 4.43
C ASP A 240 8.77 2.32 3.86
N ASN A 241 7.72 2.45 4.65
CA ASN A 241 7.68 2.48 6.12
C ASN A 241 6.88 1.31 6.72
N LEU A 242 6.73 0.21 5.97
CA LEU A 242 5.95 -0.94 6.40
C LEU A 242 6.56 -1.65 7.61
N ALA A 243 7.85 -1.48 7.87
CA ALA A 243 8.46 -1.92 9.12
C ALA A 243 7.84 -1.23 10.35
N MET A 244 7.58 0.08 10.28
CA MET A 244 6.91 0.81 11.36
C MET A 244 5.42 0.49 11.44
N VAL A 245 4.75 0.31 10.30
CA VAL A 245 3.35 -0.14 10.25
C VAL A 245 3.21 -1.47 10.98
N HIS A 246 4.08 -2.43 10.65
CA HIS A 246 4.09 -3.76 11.26
C HIS A 246 4.40 -3.69 12.77
N ALA A 247 5.45 -2.98 13.17
CA ALA A 247 5.80 -2.83 14.57
C ALA A 247 4.68 -2.15 15.37
N GLY A 248 4.08 -1.09 14.84
CA GLY A 248 2.94 -0.38 15.42
C GLY A 248 1.71 -1.27 15.57
N LEU A 249 1.39 -2.07 14.55
CA LEU A 249 0.32 -3.06 14.61
C LEU A 249 0.56 -4.06 15.72
N LYS A 250 1.73 -4.72 15.74
CA LYS A 250 2.04 -5.73 16.76
C LYS A 250 2.04 -5.15 18.17
N ALA A 251 2.50 -3.90 18.33
CA ALA A 251 2.43 -3.18 19.59
C ALA A 251 0.98 -2.93 20.04
N LEU A 252 0.11 -2.45 19.13
CA LEU A 252 -1.30 -2.18 19.44
C LEU A 252 -2.08 -3.47 19.74
N LEU A 253 -1.80 -4.57 19.04
CA LEU A 253 -2.43 -5.86 19.28
C LEU A 253 -2.10 -6.43 20.67
N LYS A 254 -0.84 -6.25 21.12
CA LYS A 254 -0.34 -6.69 22.44
C LYS A 254 -0.61 -5.68 23.55
N ALA A 255 -1.11 -4.49 23.23
CA ALA A 255 -1.29 -3.42 24.20
C ALA A 255 -2.35 -3.80 25.25
N GLU A 256 -1.97 -3.72 26.52
CA GLU A 256 -2.88 -3.89 27.65
C GLU A 256 -3.83 -2.70 27.79
N LYS A 257 -4.92 -2.89 28.52
CA LYS A 257 -5.83 -1.79 28.90
C LYS A 257 -5.07 -0.70 29.65
N LYS A 258 -5.34 0.55 29.33
CA LYS A 258 -4.77 1.74 29.97
C LYS A 258 -5.85 2.80 30.15
N ASP A 259 -5.57 3.78 31.01
CA ASP A 259 -6.46 4.93 31.16
C ASP A 259 -6.48 5.79 29.89
N ALA A 260 -5.34 5.94 29.22
CA ALA A 260 -5.20 6.67 27.97
C ALA A 260 -5.66 5.83 26.76
N THR A 261 -6.27 6.49 25.77
CA THR A 261 -6.62 5.88 24.47
C THR A 261 -5.34 5.63 23.66
N GLN A 262 -5.18 4.41 23.15
CA GLN A 262 -4.00 4.00 22.38
C GLN A 262 -4.36 3.96 20.90
N VAL A 263 -3.58 4.61 20.04
CA VAL A 263 -3.91 4.81 18.63
C VAL A 263 -2.70 4.48 17.77
N LEU A 264 -2.93 3.71 16.71
CA LEU A 264 -2.07 3.56 15.57
C LEU A 264 -2.71 4.28 14.39
N VAL A 265 -2.01 5.27 13.83
CA VAL A 265 -2.43 5.93 12.60
C VAL A 265 -1.44 5.61 11.48
N ILE A 266 -1.97 5.24 10.33
CA ILE A 266 -1.22 4.87 9.13
C ILE A 266 -1.76 5.75 8.02
N PHE A 267 -0.97 6.75 7.62
CA PHE A 267 -1.31 7.67 6.55
C PHE A 267 -0.89 7.11 5.19
N ASP A 268 -1.43 7.69 4.13
CA ASP A 268 -0.99 7.48 2.75
C ASP A 268 -0.42 8.79 2.20
N ASN A 269 0.28 8.73 1.07
CA ASN A 269 0.85 9.89 0.38
C ASN A 269 1.93 10.64 1.13
N GLU A 270 2.65 9.99 2.05
CA GLU A 270 3.79 10.61 2.72
C GLU A 270 4.90 10.93 1.71
N GLU A 271 5.16 10.01 0.78
CA GLU A 271 6.22 10.10 -0.22
C GLU A 271 6.04 11.23 -1.24
N VAL A 272 4.85 11.83 -1.27
CA VAL A 272 4.48 12.95 -2.16
C VAL A 272 4.04 14.20 -1.40
N GLY A 273 4.27 14.25 -0.08
CA GLY A 273 4.09 15.46 0.75
C GLY A 273 2.83 15.52 1.60
N SER A 274 2.06 14.43 1.74
CA SER A 274 0.94 14.26 2.68
C SER A 274 -0.30 15.16 2.48
N MET A 275 -0.33 16.04 1.47
CA MET A 275 -1.40 17.01 1.22
C MET A 275 -2.61 16.39 0.47
N THR A 276 -3.13 15.28 0.97
CA THR A 276 -4.31 14.58 0.40
C THR A 276 -5.38 14.36 1.47
N LYS A 277 -6.51 13.73 1.13
CA LYS A 277 -7.60 13.47 2.10
C LYS A 277 -7.27 12.38 3.12
N GLN A 278 -6.26 11.58 2.83
CA GLN A 278 -5.82 10.40 3.60
C GLN A 278 -4.38 10.55 4.11
N GLY A 279 -3.69 11.63 3.74
CA GLY A 279 -2.35 11.95 4.20
C GLY A 279 -2.30 12.64 5.55
N ALA A 280 -1.08 12.84 6.05
CA ALA A 280 -0.84 13.37 7.39
C ALA A 280 -1.29 14.83 7.58
N ASP A 281 -1.34 15.63 6.52
CA ASP A 281 -1.83 17.02 6.54
C ASP A 281 -3.37 17.11 6.41
N SER A 282 -4.03 15.95 6.36
CA SER A 282 -5.50 15.88 6.32
C SER A 282 -6.10 16.02 7.74
N PRO A 283 -7.38 16.40 7.84
CA PRO A 283 -8.09 16.40 9.11
C PRO A 283 -8.45 14.98 9.59
N PHE A 284 -8.01 13.90 8.91
CA PHE A 284 -8.43 12.54 9.21
C PHE A 284 -8.12 12.12 10.65
N LEU A 285 -6.89 12.37 11.13
CA LEU A 285 -6.51 12.07 12.51
C LEU A 285 -7.23 13.01 13.49
N ALA A 286 -7.18 14.32 13.24
CA ALA A 286 -7.77 15.33 14.12
C ALA A 286 -9.27 15.07 14.37
N ASN A 287 -10.05 14.88 13.30
CA ASN A 287 -11.48 14.58 13.38
C ASN A 287 -11.75 13.26 14.11
N THR A 288 -10.90 12.25 13.91
CA THR A 288 -11.06 10.96 14.62
C THR A 288 -10.83 11.12 16.12
N LEU A 289 -9.77 11.83 16.53
CA LEU A 289 -9.47 12.07 17.94
C LEU A 289 -10.54 12.95 18.62
N GLU A 290 -11.06 13.94 17.90
CA GLU A 290 -12.17 14.77 18.37
C GLU A 290 -13.43 13.93 18.61
N ARG A 291 -13.83 13.10 17.64
CA ARG A 291 -14.99 12.20 17.77
C ARG A 291 -14.82 11.20 18.92
N ILE A 292 -13.61 10.67 19.13
CA ILE A 292 -13.33 9.82 20.29
C ILE A 292 -13.54 10.62 21.58
N SER A 293 -13.00 11.84 21.66
CA SER A 293 -13.13 12.69 22.86
C SER A 293 -14.58 13.02 23.17
N LEU A 294 -15.36 13.42 22.16
CA LEU A 294 -16.79 13.73 22.31
C LEU A 294 -17.61 12.53 22.79
N SER A 295 -17.22 11.29 22.45
CA SER A 295 -17.94 10.10 22.92
C SER A 295 -17.86 9.86 24.43
N TYR A 296 -16.87 10.43 25.12
CA TYR A 296 -16.72 10.32 26.58
C TYR A 296 -17.50 11.41 27.33
N SER A 297 -17.81 12.53 26.69
CA SER A 297 -18.53 13.65 27.31
C SER A 297 -20.02 13.39 27.50
N TYR A 298 -20.57 12.40 26.79
CA TYR A 298 -22.00 12.03 26.84
C TYR A 298 -22.27 10.68 27.53
N SER A 299 -21.25 10.09 28.18
CA SER A 299 -21.32 8.79 28.89
C SER A 299 -21.36 8.92 30.40
#